data_AF-A0A7S0VFK5-F1
#
_entry.id   AF-A0A7S0VFK5-F1
#
_cell.length_a   1.000
_cell.length_b   1.000
_cell.length_c   1.000
_cell.angle_alpha   90.00
_cell.angle_beta   90.00
_cell.angle_gamma   90.00
#
_symmetry.space_group_name_H-M   'P 1'
#
loop_
_entity.id
_entity.type
_entity.pdbx_description
1 polymer ?
#
loop_
_entity_poly.entity_id
_entity_poly.type
_entity_poly.pdbx_seq_one_letter_code
_entity_poly.pdbx_strand_id
1 'polypeptide(L)'
;VAIPLTGSDSRHLHAEYAARVEQMVADINSRHPGLVMYFKRRMPFSERTALFASSDVLVNSSIRHGLNLMPFEFVMCSKERKAGFVVSEFVGCSRVLPGAVRTNPWRDEDMARAIHRLLLLEDHHKEYWHGLQVDFCTNNTVYSWAENLLKDMLRMRRTMLEMGEDVSRAGCRVGIAKMTHKEMSHNYLKVEQVYKAYSVAEARLIVVDIDLLLRPVLHPEKAMEGSSYLVSRNEIMKCLQHVAGHPGNVLWLLSSATPQELKSWFGE
;
A
#
# COMPACT_ATOMS: atom_id res chain seq x y z
N VAL A 1 -8.14 -13.89 -3.24
CA VAL A 1 -7.07 -14.91 -3.10
C VAL A 1 -6.07 -14.46 -2.03
N ALA A 2 -5.76 -15.36 -1.10
CA ALA A 2 -4.95 -15.13 0.09
C ALA A 2 -3.45 -14.96 -0.23
N ILE A 3 -2.79 -14.15 0.60
CA ILE A 3 -1.33 -14.05 0.75
C ILE A 3 -0.75 -15.48 0.79
N PRO A 4 0.41 -15.76 0.16
CA PRO A 4 1.05 -17.06 0.24
C PRO A 4 1.19 -17.46 1.71
N LEU A 5 0.39 -18.44 2.13
CA LEU A 5 0.41 -18.99 3.49
C LEU A 5 1.59 -19.94 3.68
N THR A 6 2.42 -20.12 2.66
CA THR A 6 3.56 -21.03 2.65
C THR A 6 4.83 -20.27 2.26
N GLY A 7 5.89 -20.41 3.07
CA GLY A 7 7.21 -19.89 2.76
C GLY A 7 7.88 -20.64 1.60
N SER A 8 9.07 -20.20 1.20
CA SER A 8 9.92 -20.90 0.21
C SER A 8 10.31 -22.31 0.65
N ASP A 9 10.20 -22.61 1.95
CA ASP A 9 10.45 -23.89 2.60
C ASP A 9 9.20 -24.78 2.70
N SER A 10 8.08 -24.39 2.07
CA SER A 10 6.78 -25.07 2.13
C SER A 10 6.15 -25.14 3.53
N ARG A 11 6.70 -24.46 4.54
CA ARG A 11 6.06 -24.36 5.87
C ARG A 11 5.02 -23.27 5.87
N HIS A 12 3.96 -23.46 6.65
CA HIS A 12 2.94 -22.44 6.80
C HIS A 12 3.51 -21.21 7.53
N LEU A 13 3.61 -20.07 6.86
CA LEU A 13 4.07 -18.80 7.45
C LEU A 13 3.16 -18.36 8.61
N HIS A 14 1.87 -18.73 8.55
CA HIS A 14 0.84 -18.36 9.54
C HIS A 14 -0.18 -19.49 9.72
N ALA A 15 0.21 -20.58 10.39
CA ALA A 15 -0.65 -21.75 10.59
C ALA A 15 -1.96 -21.43 11.33
N GLU A 16 -1.92 -20.58 12.36
CA GLU A 16 -3.12 -20.14 13.10
C GLU A 16 -4.11 -19.38 12.22
N TYR A 17 -3.61 -18.50 11.35
CA TYR A 17 -4.46 -17.77 10.42
C TYR A 17 -5.08 -18.71 9.38
N ALA A 18 -4.32 -19.68 8.87
CA ALA A 18 -4.84 -20.70 7.96
C ALA A 18 -5.98 -21.50 8.62
N ALA A 19 -5.79 -21.96 9.85
CA ALA A 19 -6.82 -22.66 10.62
C ALA A 19 -8.09 -21.81 10.82
N ARG A 20 -7.94 -20.51 11.13
CA ARG A 20 -9.09 -19.59 11.24
C ARG A 20 -9.85 -19.44 9.91
N VAL A 21 -9.14 -19.34 8.79
CA VAL A 21 -9.77 -19.28 7.46
C VAL A 21 -10.54 -20.56 7.15
N GLU A 22 -9.97 -21.71 7.47
CA GLU A 22 -10.64 -23.01 7.28
C GLU A 22 -11.92 -23.14 8.10
N GLN A 23 -11.87 -22.72 9.37
CA GLN A 23 -13.05 -22.68 10.23
C GLN A 23 -14.12 -21.77 9.64
N MET A 24 -13.76 -20.56 9.18
CA MET A 24 -14.70 -19.65 8.54
C MET A 24 -15.33 -20.25 7.27
N VAL A 25 -14.56 -20.95 6.45
CA VAL A 25 -15.09 -21.66 5.27
C VAL A 25 -16.08 -22.76 5.68
N ALA A 26 -15.74 -23.56 6.70
CA ALA A 26 -16.61 -24.61 7.22
C ALA A 26 -17.92 -24.02 7.79
N ASP A 27 -17.85 -22.93 8.55
CA ASP A 27 -19.00 -22.25 9.15
C ASP A 27 -19.92 -21.60 8.09
N ILE A 28 -19.36 -21.15 6.97
CA ILE A 28 -20.16 -20.66 5.83
C ILE A 28 -20.83 -21.84 5.13
N ASN A 29 -20.08 -22.89 4.83
CA ASN A 29 -20.60 -24.04 4.09
C ASN A 29 -21.58 -24.90 4.90
N SER A 30 -21.53 -24.86 6.24
CA SER A 30 -22.53 -25.53 7.10
C SER A 30 -23.90 -24.86 6.99
N ARG A 31 -23.93 -23.54 6.79
CA ARG A 31 -25.15 -22.75 6.57
C ARG A 31 -25.57 -22.72 5.09
N HIS A 32 -24.61 -22.73 4.18
CA HIS A 32 -24.80 -22.63 2.74
C HIS A 32 -23.93 -23.68 2.02
N PRO A 33 -24.42 -24.92 1.87
CA PRO A 33 -23.63 -26.02 1.31
C PRO A 33 -23.05 -25.70 -0.08
N GLY A 34 -21.73 -25.84 -0.20
CA GLY A 34 -21.01 -25.67 -1.47
C GLY A 34 -20.78 -24.22 -1.90
N LEU A 35 -21.14 -23.22 -1.08
CA LEU A 35 -21.00 -21.81 -1.43
C LEU A 35 -19.55 -21.37 -1.60
N VAL A 36 -18.64 -21.88 -0.77
CA VAL A 36 -17.22 -21.50 -0.78
C VAL A 36 -16.34 -22.69 -1.12
N MET A 37 -15.65 -22.59 -2.26
CA MET A 37 -14.59 -23.52 -2.65
C MET A 37 -13.23 -22.99 -2.18
N TYR A 38 -12.58 -23.71 -1.27
CA TYR A 38 -11.28 -23.32 -0.71
C TYR A 38 -10.17 -24.27 -1.15
N PHE A 39 -9.15 -23.71 -1.82
CA PHE A 39 -7.99 -24.47 -2.33
C PHE A 39 -6.72 -24.10 -1.55
N LYS A 40 -6.15 -25.06 -0.80
CA LYS A 40 -4.91 -24.87 -0.04
C LYS A 40 -3.64 -25.12 -0.85
N ARG A 41 -3.77 -25.81 -1.99
CA ARG A 41 -2.64 -26.19 -2.84
C ARG A 41 -2.17 -25.02 -3.68
N ARG A 42 -0.90 -25.05 -4.06
CA ARG A 42 -0.40 -24.19 -5.13
C ARG A 42 -1.20 -24.49 -6.40
N MET A 43 -1.75 -23.44 -7.01
CA MET A 43 -2.50 -23.55 -8.25
C MET A 43 -1.56 -23.31 -9.44
N PRO A 44 -1.42 -24.28 -10.37
CA PRO A 44 -0.71 -24.10 -11.62
C PRO A 44 -1.25 -22.91 -12.41
N PHE A 45 -0.40 -22.34 -13.26
CA PHE A 45 -0.74 -21.16 -14.05
C PHE A 45 -2.00 -21.39 -14.91
N SER A 46 -2.08 -22.50 -15.63
CA SER A 46 -3.21 -22.83 -16.51
C SER A 46 -4.55 -22.93 -15.78
N GLU A 47 -4.58 -23.58 -14.61
CA GLU A 47 -5.78 -23.64 -13.78
C GLU A 47 -6.18 -22.25 -13.27
N ARG A 48 -5.20 -21.44 -12.85
CA ARG A 48 -5.47 -20.09 -12.36
C ARG A 48 -6.05 -19.20 -13.47
N THR A 49 -5.49 -19.24 -14.67
CA THR A 49 -6.01 -18.47 -15.81
C THR A 49 -7.39 -18.95 -16.24
N ALA A 50 -7.66 -20.26 -16.17
CA ALA A 50 -8.99 -20.80 -16.43
C ALA A 50 -10.02 -20.30 -15.42
N LEU A 51 -9.68 -20.29 -14.12
CA LEU A 51 -10.54 -19.70 -13.09
C LEU A 51 -10.76 -18.20 -13.28
N PHE A 52 -9.74 -17.46 -13.68
CA PHE A 52 -9.89 -16.04 -13.99
C PHE A 52 -10.84 -15.81 -15.16
N ALA A 53 -10.69 -16.59 -16.24
CA ALA A 53 -11.56 -16.49 -17.41
C ALA A 53 -13.03 -16.84 -17.09
N SER A 54 -13.27 -17.72 -16.10
CA SER A 54 -14.62 -18.12 -15.70
C SER A 54 -15.24 -17.29 -14.58
N SER A 55 -14.49 -16.38 -13.94
CA SER A 55 -14.96 -15.60 -12.79
C SER A 55 -15.57 -14.26 -13.22
N ASP A 56 -16.66 -13.85 -12.57
CA ASP A 56 -17.36 -12.58 -12.83
C ASP A 56 -16.80 -11.39 -12.04
N VAL A 57 -16.13 -11.65 -10.90
CA VAL A 57 -15.48 -10.64 -10.08
C VAL A 57 -14.21 -11.21 -9.42
N LEU A 58 -13.11 -10.47 -9.50
CA LEU A 58 -11.93 -10.72 -8.66
C LEU A 58 -11.99 -9.87 -7.39
N VAL A 59 -11.72 -10.47 -6.23
CA VAL A 59 -11.56 -9.75 -4.95
C VAL A 59 -10.14 -9.89 -4.42
N ASN A 60 -9.50 -8.74 -4.18
CA ASN A 60 -8.20 -8.63 -3.53
C ASN A 60 -8.30 -7.73 -2.28
N SER A 61 -8.45 -8.37 -1.13
CA SER A 61 -8.57 -7.72 0.19
C SER A 61 -7.24 -7.61 0.95
N SER A 62 -6.10 -7.52 0.25
CA SER A 62 -4.79 -7.44 0.91
C SER A 62 -4.71 -6.23 1.86
N ILE A 63 -4.31 -6.46 3.12
CA ILE A 63 -4.15 -5.40 4.13
C ILE A 63 -2.98 -4.46 3.78
N ARG A 64 -1.91 -5.02 3.19
CA ARG A 64 -0.76 -4.25 2.71
C ARG A 64 -0.07 -5.02 1.59
N HIS A 65 0.11 -4.40 0.44
CA HIS A 65 0.85 -5.00 -0.65
C HIS A 65 1.45 -3.92 -1.54
N GLY A 66 2.64 -4.16 -2.09
CA GLY A 66 3.23 -3.29 -3.12
C GLY A 66 2.44 -3.41 -4.43
N LEU A 67 3.07 -3.91 -5.48
CA LEU A 67 2.37 -4.21 -6.72
C LEU A 67 1.87 -5.66 -6.70
N ASN A 68 0.56 -5.87 -6.60
CA ASN A 68 -0.04 -7.19 -6.77
C ASN A 68 -0.37 -7.39 -8.26
N LEU A 69 0.15 -8.45 -8.87
CA LEU A 69 -0.02 -8.72 -10.30
C LEU A 69 -1.36 -9.41 -10.64
N MET A 70 -2.06 -9.97 -9.64
CA MET A 70 -3.28 -10.75 -9.88
C MET A 70 -4.38 -9.96 -10.59
N PRO A 71 -4.65 -8.67 -10.27
CA PRO A 71 -5.64 -7.90 -11.02
C PRO A 71 -5.26 -7.69 -12.48
N PHE A 72 -3.96 -7.56 -12.78
CA PHE A 72 -3.48 -7.42 -14.16
C PHE A 72 -3.65 -8.74 -14.93
N GLU A 73 -3.25 -9.86 -14.33
CA GLU A 73 -3.47 -11.20 -14.90
C GLU A 73 -4.96 -11.47 -15.14
N PHE A 74 -5.81 -11.10 -14.18
CA PHE A 74 -7.26 -11.27 -14.26
C PHE A 74 -7.88 -10.48 -15.41
N VAL A 75 -7.53 -9.20 -15.56
CA VAL A 75 -7.94 -8.38 -16.71
C VAL A 75 -7.56 -9.07 -18.01
N MET A 76 -6.31 -9.55 -18.14
CA MET A 76 -5.88 -10.17 -19.39
C MET A 76 -6.57 -11.51 -19.70
N CYS A 77 -7.06 -12.22 -18.67
CA CYS A 77 -7.80 -13.48 -18.81
C CYS A 77 -9.29 -13.26 -19.05
N SER A 78 -9.86 -12.12 -18.66
CA SER A 78 -11.31 -11.88 -18.68
C SER A 78 -11.83 -11.23 -19.97
N LYS A 79 -11.26 -11.58 -21.14
CA LYS A 79 -11.63 -10.96 -22.42
C LYS A 79 -13.08 -11.17 -22.81
N GLU A 80 -13.61 -12.36 -22.54
CA GLU A 80 -15.00 -12.72 -22.91
C GLU A 80 -16.00 -12.12 -21.92
N ARG A 81 -15.74 -12.27 -20.62
CA ARG A 81 -16.64 -11.81 -19.54
C ARG A 81 -16.54 -10.31 -19.25
N LYS A 82 -15.41 -9.68 -19.58
CA LYS A 82 -15.11 -8.28 -19.28
C LYS A 82 -15.30 -7.97 -17.79
N ALA A 83 -14.88 -8.93 -16.95
CA ALA A 83 -15.16 -8.91 -15.52
C ALA A 83 -14.39 -7.80 -14.80
N GLY A 84 -15.03 -7.25 -13.77
CA GLY A 84 -14.44 -6.23 -12.90
C GLY A 84 -13.68 -6.82 -11.71
N PHE A 85 -13.01 -5.95 -10.95
CA PHE A 85 -12.31 -6.36 -9.74
C PHE A 85 -12.49 -5.36 -8.60
N VAL A 86 -12.60 -5.89 -7.39
CA VAL A 86 -12.54 -5.14 -6.13
C VAL A 86 -11.14 -5.30 -5.55
N VAL A 87 -10.48 -4.17 -5.30
CA VAL A 87 -9.12 -4.14 -4.75
C VAL A 87 -9.08 -3.31 -3.47
N SER A 88 -8.25 -3.75 -2.54
CA SER A 88 -7.93 -2.98 -1.34
C SER A 88 -7.22 -1.68 -1.72
N GLU A 89 -7.61 -0.58 -1.06
CA GLU A 89 -6.98 0.74 -1.20
C GLU A 89 -5.49 0.74 -0.78
N PHE A 90 -5.08 -0.29 -0.04
CA PHE A 90 -3.70 -0.49 0.45
C PHE A 90 -2.82 -1.29 -0.52
N VAL A 91 -3.31 -1.60 -1.73
CA VAL A 91 -2.53 -2.27 -2.78
C VAL A 91 -2.14 -1.27 -3.86
N GLY A 92 -0.89 -1.30 -4.32
CA GLY A 92 -0.40 -0.40 -5.37
C GLY A 92 -1.17 -0.47 -6.69
N CYS A 93 -1.69 -1.65 -7.06
CA CYS A 93 -2.49 -1.82 -8.28
C CYS A 93 -3.77 -0.97 -8.28
N SER A 94 -4.31 -0.64 -7.10
CA SER A 94 -5.53 0.16 -6.94
C SER A 94 -5.39 1.60 -7.44
N ARG A 95 -4.16 2.09 -7.57
CA ARG A 95 -3.86 3.46 -8.00
C ARG A 95 -3.51 3.56 -9.48
N VAL A 96 -3.19 2.46 -10.13
CA VAL A 96 -2.68 2.46 -11.51
C VAL A 96 -3.66 1.84 -12.49
N LEU A 97 -4.45 0.85 -12.09
CA LEU A 97 -5.43 0.23 -12.99
C LEU A 97 -6.69 1.09 -13.12
N PRO A 98 -7.10 1.45 -14.35
CA PRO A 98 -8.36 2.15 -14.59
C PRO A 98 -9.57 1.35 -14.10
N GLY A 99 -10.61 2.03 -13.63
CA GLY A 99 -11.86 1.39 -13.21
C GLY A 99 -11.73 0.50 -11.96
N ALA A 100 -10.62 0.57 -11.22
CA ALA A 100 -10.44 -0.19 -9.98
C ALA A 100 -11.48 0.20 -8.93
N VAL A 101 -12.31 -0.76 -8.50
CA VAL A 101 -13.24 -0.55 -7.38
C VAL A 101 -12.48 -0.72 -6.08
N ARG A 102 -12.13 0.42 -5.47
CA ARG A 102 -11.32 0.47 -4.25
C ARG A 102 -12.19 0.31 -3.01
N THR A 103 -11.75 -0.55 -2.09
CA THR A 103 -12.42 -0.76 -0.81
C THR A 103 -11.40 -0.81 0.32
N ASN A 104 -11.85 -0.43 1.52
CA ASN A 104 -11.07 -0.68 2.72
C ASN A 104 -11.34 -2.14 3.15
N PRO A 105 -10.31 -3.02 3.23
CA PRO A 105 -10.50 -4.42 3.60
C PRO A 105 -11.04 -4.63 5.02
N TRP A 106 -11.02 -3.61 5.87
CA TRP A 106 -11.60 -3.62 7.23
C TRP A 106 -13.09 -3.28 7.25
N ARG A 107 -13.68 -2.88 6.11
CA ARG A 107 -15.10 -2.58 5.95
C ARG A 107 -15.74 -3.64 5.04
N ASP A 108 -16.14 -4.74 5.65
CA ASP A 108 -16.78 -5.88 4.99
C ASP A 108 -18.07 -5.49 4.23
N GLU A 109 -18.91 -4.63 4.80
CA GLU A 109 -20.12 -4.14 4.12
C GLU A 109 -19.82 -3.38 2.82
N ASP A 110 -18.77 -2.53 2.82
CA ASP A 110 -18.37 -1.79 1.63
C ASP A 110 -17.88 -2.74 0.55
N MET A 111 -17.15 -3.79 0.96
CA MET A 111 -16.69 -4.84 0.06
C MET A 111 -17.87 -5.62 -0.54
N ALA A 112 -18.85 -5.99 0.27
CA ALA A 112 -20.06 -6.65 -0.21
C ALA A 112 -20.85 -5.77 -1.19
N ARG A 113 -21.03 -4.49 -0.88
CA ARG A 113 -21.67 -3.50 -1.79
C ARG A 113 -20.90 -3.34 -3.10
N ALA A 114 -19.57 -3.33 -3.05
CA ALA A 114 -18.71 -3.24 -4.22
C ALA A 114 -18.83 -4.46 -5.13
N ILE A 115 -18.82 -5.67 -4.56
CA ILE A 115 -19.03 -6.93 -5.30
C ILE A 115 -20.41 -6.92 -5.95
N HIS A 116 -21.45 -6.60 -5.19
CA HIS A 116 -22.83 -6.53 -5.69
C HIS A 116 -22.96 -5.53 -6.85
N ARG A 117 -22.37 -4.33 -6.70
CA ARG A 117 -22.35 -3.32 -7.76
C ARG A 117 -21.68 -3.83 -9.05
N LEU A 118 -20.54 -4.50 -8.94
CA LEU A 118 -19.83 -5.03 -10.11
C LEU A 118 -20.65 -6.11 -10.83
N LEU A 119 -21.31 -6.99 -10.08
CA LEU A 119 -22.18 -8.04 -10.65
C LEU A 119 -23.38 -7.46 -11.41
N LEU A 120 -23.87 -6.29 -10.99
CA LEU A 120 -25.00 -5.59 -11.62
C LEU A 120 -24.60 -4.56 -12.69
N LEU A 121 -23.32 -4.43 -13.02
CA LEU A 121 -22.90 -3.51 -14.08
C LEU A 121 -23.52 -3.91 -15.41
N GLU A 122 -24.04 -2.91 -16.13
CA GLU A 122 -24.47 -3.08 -17.51
C GLU A 122 -23.28 -3.38 -18.43
N ASP A 123 -23.53 -4.13 -19.50
CA ASP A 123 -22.48 -4.66 -20.35
C ASP A 123 -21.67 -3.56 -21.05
N HIS A 124 -22.29 -2.44 -21.40
CA HIS A 124 -21.59 -1.30 -21.99
C HIS A 124 -20.56 -0.68 -21.01
N HIS A 125 -20.86 -0.65 -19.71
CA HIS A 125 -19.90 -0.21 -18.70
C HIS A 125 -18.77 -1.22 -18.51
N LYS A 126 -19.08 -2.52 -18.53
CA LYS A 126 -18.07 -3.58 -18.48
C LYS A 126 -17.11 -3.47 -19.66
N GLU A 127 -17.64 -3.31 -20.87
CA GLU A 127 -16.86 -3.11 -22.10
C GLU A 127 -15.95 -1.90 -22.01
N TYR A 128 -16.49 -0.75 -21.60
CA TYR A 128 -15.72 0.49 -21.46
C TYR A 128 -14.55 0.33 -20.49
N TRP A 129 -14.82 -0.12 -19.26
CA TRP A 129 -13.76 -0.26 -18.25
C TRP A 129 -12.75 -1.33 -18.63
N HIS A 130 -13.22 -2.46 -19.17
CA HIS A 130 -12.35 -3.54 -19.58
C HIS A 130 -11.42 -3.12 -20.72
N GLY A 131 -11.91 -2.35 -21.70
CA GLY A 131 -11.08 -1.78 -22.77
C GLY A 131 -9.92 -0.94 -22.22
N LEU A 132 -10.23 0.01 -21.34
CA LEU A 132 -9.21 0.85 -20.69
C LEU A 132 -8.18 0.03 -19.88
N GLN A 133 -8.65 -1.04 -19.21
CA GLN A 133 -7.79 -1.91 -18.42
C GLN A 133 -6.86 -2.75 -19.31
N VAL A 134 -7.38 -3.30 -20.41
CA VAL A 134 -6.58 -4.07 -21.39
C VAL A 134 -5.55 -3.16 -22.05
N ASP A 135 -5.95 -1.95 -22.45
CA ASP A 135 -5.04 -0.96 -23.02
C ASP A 135 -3.93 -0.59 -22.03
N PHE A 136 -4.27 -0.37 -20.76
CA PHE A 136 -3.29 -0.12 -19.71
C PHE A 136 -2.31 -1.28 -19.57
N CYS A 137 -2.81 -2.51 -19.41
CA CYS A 137 -1.97 -3.70 -19.22
C CYS A 137 -1.07 -3.98 -20.43
N THR A 138 -1.55 -3.73 -21.64
CA THR A 138 -0.79 -3.97 -22.88
C THR A 138 0.35 -2.96 -23.06
N ASN A 139 0.12 -1.69 -22.69
CA ASN A 139 1.12 -0.63 -22.84
C ASN A 139 2.11 -0.55 -21.65
N ASN A 140 1.75 -1.06 -20.49
CA ASN A 140 2.56 -1.01 -19.26
C ASN A 140 3.15 -2.38 -18.91
N THR A 141 4.06 -2.86 -19.76
CA THR A 141 4.72 -4.16 -19.58
C THR A 141 5.89 -4.11 -18.60
N VAL A 142 6.33 -5.27 -18.12
CA VAL A 142 7.56 -5.39 -17.30
C VAL A 142 8.79 -4.86 -18.05
N TYR A 143 8.85 -5.04 -19.37
CA TYR A 143 9.93 -4.52 -20.20
C TYR A 143 9.92 -2.99 -20.24
N SER A 144 8.75 -2.38 -20.50
CA SER A 144 8.58 -0.92 -20.49
C SER A 144 8.92 -0.33 -19.12
N TRP A 145 8.48 -0.99 -18.04
CA TRP A 145 8.83 -0.61 -16.67
C TRP A 145 10.35 -0.66 -16.44
N ALA A 146 11.02 -1.75 -16.82
CA ALA A 146 12.45 -1.90 -16.63
C ALA A 146 13.26 -0.89 -17.44
N GLU A 147 12.85 -0.62 -18.69
CA GLU A 147 13.49 0.37 -19.54
C GLU A 147 13.34 1.79 -18.96
N ASN A 148 12.14 2.16 -18.52
CA ASN A 148 11.87 3.46 -17.90
C ASN A 148 12.66 3.63 -16.60
N LEU A 149 12.73 2.59 -15.77
CA LEU A 149 13.55 2.58 -14.56
C LEU A 149 15.03 2.87 -14.88
N LEU A 150 15.59 2.19 -15.88
CA LEU A 150 16.99 2.41 -16.29
C LEU A 150 17.20 3.83 -16.83
N LYS A 151 16.28 4.35 -17.64
CA LYS A 151 16.33 5.73 -18.16
C LYS A 151 16.27 6.76 -17.02
N ASP A 152 15.42 6.53 -16.03
CA ASP A 152 15.31 7.40 -14.86
C ASP A 152 16.59 7.39 -14.03
N MET A 153 17.18 6.22 -13.80
CA MET A 153 18.48 6.10 -13.10
C MET A 153 19.60 6.83 -13.85
N LEU A 154 19.67 6.70 -15.18
CA LEU A 154 20.66 7.43 -15.99
C LEU A 154 20.45 8.95 -15.93
N ARG A 155 19.19 9.40 -15.93
CA ARG A 155 18.84 10.82 -15.79
C ARG A 155 19.24 11.35 -14.41
N MET A 156 18.90 10.63 -13.34
CA MET A 156 19.28 11.00 -11.97
C MET A 156 20.79 11.10 -11.82
N ARG A 157 21.55 10.12 -12.36
CA ARG A 157 23.01 10.16 -12.35
C ARG A 157 23.58 11.40 -13.04
N ARG A 158 23.04 11.78 -14.21
CA ARG A 158 23.48 13.01 -14.91
C ARG A 158 23.23 14.25 -14.05
N THR A 159 22.03 14.39 -13.49
CA THR A 159 21.69 15.54 -12.63
C THR A 159 22.58 15.63 -11.39
N MET A 160 22.88 14.50 -10.75
CA MET A 160 23.79 14.46 -9.60
C MET A 160 25.21 14.91 -9.97
N LEU A 161 25.72 14.47 -11.12
CA LEU A 161 27.03 14.89 -11.63
C LEU A 161 27.07 16.40 -11.94
N GLU A 162 26.01 16.94 -12.56
CA GLU A 162 25.87 18.37 -12.85
C GLU A 162 25.85 19.22 -11.56
N MET A 163 25.31 18.67 -10.46
CA MET A 163 25.29 19.31 -9.15
C MET A 163 26.59 19.12 -8.34
N GLY A 164 27.60 18.44 -8.90
CA GLY A 164 28.88 18.18 -8.24
C GLY A 164 28.83 17.10 -7.16
N GLU A 165 27.79 16.25 -7.16
CA GLU A 165 27.68 15.14 -6.20
C GLU A 165 28.56 13.95 -6.59
N ASP A 166 29.14 13.26 -5.59
CA ASP A 166 29.90 12.03 -5.78
C ASP A 166 28.97 10.83 -5.98
N VAL A 167 28.71 10.51 -7.25
CA VAL A 167 27.89 9.36 -7.66
C VAL A 167 28.60 8.00 -7.56
N SER A 168 29.90 7.96 -7.22
CA SER A 168 30.63 6.68 -7.04
C SER A 168 30.19 5.94 -5.78
N ARG A 169 29.63 6.68 -4.81
CA ARG A 169 29.12 6.16 -3.53
C ARG A 169 27.60 6.01 -3.51
N ALA A 170 26.90 6.38 -4.58
CA ALA A 170 25.45 6.27 -4.69
C ALA A 170 25.04 4.79 -4.84
N GLY A 171 24.81 4.12 -3.72
CA GLY A 171 24.21 2.79 -3.72
C GLY A 171 22.85 2.82 -4.41
N CYS A 172 22.65 1.97 -5.42
CA CYS A 172 21.36 1.79 -6.07
C CYS A 172 20.36 1.24 -5.05
N ARG A 173 19.65 2.12 -4.36
CA ARG A 173 18.50 1.74 -3.53
C ARG A 173 17.33 1.46 -4.48
N VAL A 174 17.25 0.22 -4.97
CA VAL A 174 16.09 -0.30 -5.70
C VAL A 174 14.87 -0.15 -4.78
N GLY A 175 14.05 0.86 -5.07
CA GLY A 175 13.04 1.40 -4.15
C GLY A 175 12.88 2.91 -4.27
N ILE A 176 13.87 3.60 -4.87
CA ILE A 176 13.78 5.01 -5.28
C ILE A 176 13.86 5.09 -6.81
N ALA A 177 12.95 4.39 -7.50
CA ALA A 177 12.18 5.17 -8.46
C ALA A 177 11.26 6.04 -7.59
N LYS A 178 11.76 7.19 -7.13
CA LYS A 178 10.87 8.31 -6.91
C LYS A 178 10.27 8.50 -8.30
N MET A 179 9.09 7.91 -8.54
CA MET A 179 8.24 8.37 -9.63
C MET A 179 8.23 9.88 -9.49
N THR A 180 8.95 10.56 -10.39
CA THR A 180 8.86 12.00 -10.61
C THR A 180 7.43 12.38 -11.03
N HIS A 181 6.60 11.37 -11.33
CA HIS A 181 5.16 11.44 -11.55
C HIS A 181 4.36 10.56 -10.58
N LYS A 182 4.74 10.53 -9.29
CA LYS A 182 3.78 10.07 -8.29
C LYS A 182 2.72 11.16 -8.30
N GLU A 183 1.54 10.84 -8.77
CA GLU A 183 0.28 11.54 -8.48
C GLU A 183 -0.02 11.50 -6.97
N MET A 184 0.99 11.81 -6.14
CA MET A 184 0.75 12.53 -4.92
C MET A 184 0.03 13.79 -5.38
N SER A 185 -1.20 13.93 -4.93
CA SER A 185 -1.87 15.22 -4.83
C SER A 185 -0.81 16.32 -4.77
N HIS A 186 -0.82 17.27 -5.71
CA HIS A 186 0.06 18.44 -5.72
C HIS A 186 -0.12 19.32 -4.47
N ASN A 187 -0.95 18.90 -3.51
CA ASN A 187 -1.01 19.45 -2.17
C ASN A 187 0.12 18.85 -1.33
N TYR A 188 1.36 19.23 -1.65
CA TYR A 188 2.35 19.32 -0.57
C TYR A 188 1.73 20.16 0.55
N LEU A 189 2.06 19.81 1.79
CA LEU A 189 1.67 20.62 2.94
C LEU A 189 2.28 22.01 2.75
N LYS A 190 1.48 22.98 2.30
CA LYS A 190 1.93 24.35 2.07
C LYS A 190 2.15 24.98 3.43
N VAL A 191 3.42 25.12 3.83
CA VAL A 191 3.81 25.58 5.16
C VAL A 191 3.12 26.89 5.53
N GLU A 192 3.01 27.82 4.57
CA GLU A 192 2.28 29.08 4.77
C GLU A 192 0.79 28.87 5.08
N GLN A 193 0.12 27.93 4.40
CA GLN A 193 -1.28 27.63 4.65
C GLN A 193 -1.46 26.98 6.02
N VAL A 194 -0.54 26.10 6.41
CA VAL A 194 -0.57 25.47 7.73
C VAL A 194 -0.28 26.48 8.82
N TYR A 195 0.67 27.39 8.64
CA TYR A 195 0.95 28.45 9.59
C TYR A 195 -0.25 29.38 9.75
N LYS A 196 -0.89 29.78 8.63
CA LYS A 196 -2.11 30.60 8.65
C LYS A 196 -3.27 29.88 9.34
N ALA A 197 -3.48 28.59 9.04
CA ALA A 197 -4.52 27.79 9.70
C ALA A 197 -4.23 27.62 11.20
N TYR A 198 -2.95 27.40 11.55
CA TYR A 198 -2.51 27.25 12.93
C TYR A 198 -2.73 28.54 13.74
N SER A 199 -2.39 29.70 13.17
CA SER A 199 -2.45 30.98 13.89
C SER A 199 -3.88 31.46 14.18
N VAL A 200 -4.85 31.08 13.34
CA VAL A 200 -6.27 31.44 13.54
C VAL A 200 -7.06 30.38 14.31
N ALA A 201 -6.51 29.18 14.49
CA ALA A 201 -7.21 28.09 15.16
C ALA A 201 -7.14 28.22 16.69
N GLU A 202 -8.33 28.26 17.31
CA GLU A 202 -8.49 28.26 18.77
C GLU A 202 -8.12 26.90 19.39
N ALA A 203 -8.42 25.81 18.67
CA ALA A 203 -8.07 24.44 19.05
C ALA A 203 -7.40 23.71 17.88
N ARG A 204 -6.32 22.98 18.17
CA ARG A 204 -5.43 22.33 17.20
C ARG A 204 -5.13 20.92 17.67
N LEU A 205 -5.60 19.91 16.93
CA LEU A 205 -5.18 18.53 17.11
C LEU A 205 -3.93 18.27 16.27
N ILE A 206 -2.84 17.89 16.93
CA ILE A 206 -1.56 17.58 16.30
C ILE A 206 -1.27 16.11 16.55
N VAL A 207 -1.20 15.33 15.48
CA VAL A 207 -0.95 13.89 15.54
C VAL A 207 0.44 13.62 14.96
N VAL A 208 1.34 13.08 15.78
CA VAL A 208 2.74 12.84 15.41
C VAL A 208 3.01 11.34 15.41
N ASP A 209 3.42 10.80 14.27
CA ASP A 209 3.98 9.45 14.18
C ASP A 209 5.40 9.46 14.75
N ILE A 210 5.54 8.94 15.96
CA ILE A 210 6.78 8.99 16.72
C ILE A 210 7.76 7.91 16.28
N ASP A 211 7.28 6.83 15.65
CA ASP A 211 8.11 5.72 15.20
C ASP A 211 9.03 6.15 14.06
N LEU A 212 8.51 7.00 13.17
CA LEU A 212 9.31 7.59 12.09
C LEU A 212 10.31 8.61 12.63
N LEU A 213 9.90 9.37 13.64
CA LEU A 213 10.70 10.45 14.21
C LEU A 213 11.86 9.92 15.09
N LEU A 214 11.63 8.85 15.84
CA LEU A 214 12.65 8.20 16.67
C LEU A 214 13.50 7.17 15.94
N ARG A 215 13.14 6.76 14.72
CA ARG A 215 13.88 5.74 13.96
C ARG A 215 15.40 5.99 13.90
N PRO A 216 15.91 7.22 13.68
CA PRO A 216 17.35 7.47 13.68
C PRO A 216 18.00 7.32 15.06
N VAL A 217 17.24 7.54 16.14
CA VAL A 217 17.72 7.47 17.54
C VAL A 217 17.71 6.03 18.04
N LEU A 218 16.65 5.26 17.74
CA LEU A 218 16.47 3.88 18.18
C LEU A 218 17.24 2.87 17.32
N HIS A 219 17.42 3.18 16.04
CA HIS A 219 18.12 2.35 15.07
C HIS A 219 19.19 3.18 14.33
N PRO A 220 20.24 3.65 15.03
CA PRO A 220 21.32 4.42 14.41
C PRO A 220 21.99 3.65 13.25
N GLU A 221 22.01 2.32 13.31
CA GLU A 221 22.50 1.44 12.24
C GLU A 221 21.61 1.42 10.99
N LYS A 222 20.34 1.83 11.11
CA LYS A 222 19.38 1.96 10.01
C LYS A 222 19.16 3.41 9.59
N ALA A 223 19.78 4.38 10.28
CA ALA A 223 19.77 5.77 9.88
C ALA A 223 20.47 5.90 8.51
N MET A 224 19.97 6.77 7.63
CA MET A 224 20.63 6.97 6.33
C MET A 224 22.02 7.59 6.56
N GLU A 225 23.07 7.04 5.94
CA GLU A 225 24.37 7.71 5.85
C GLU A 225 24.16 9.11 5.22
N GLY A 226 24.64 10.16 5.89
CA GLY A 226 24.37 11.55 5.54
C GLY A 226 23.23 12.21 6.34
N SER A 227 22.56 11.48 7.24
CA SER A 227 21.66 12.05 8.25
C SER A 227 22.46 12.75 9.37
N SER A 228 23.34 13.69 9.02
CA SER A 228 24.08 14.50 9.99
C SER A 228 23.17 15.39 10.84
N TYR A 229 21.87 15.43 10.53
CA TYR A 229 20.81 15.96 11.39
C TYR A 229 20.30 14.90 12.37
N LEU A 230 21.20 14.25 13.12
CA LEU A 230 20.79 13.47 14.29
C LEU A 230 20.19 14.46 15.29
N VAL A 231 18.90 14.77 15.13
CA VAL A 231 18.13 15.46 16.15
C VAL A 231 18.19 14.55 17.36
N SER A 232 18.90 15.01 18.37
CA SER A 232 19.06 14.25 19.60
C SER A 232 17.68 13.99 20.21
N ARG A 233 17.54 12.89 20.95
CA ARG A 233 16.33 12.61 21.73
C ARG A 233 15.88 13.83 22.52
N ASN A 234 16.84 14.59 23.06
CA ASN A 234 16.59 15.80 23.82
C ASN A 234 15.98 16.94 22.98
N GLU A 235 16.43 17.13 21.75
CA GLU A 235 15.86 18.14 20.85
C GLU A 235 14.46 17.75 20.39
N ILE A 236 14.24 16.46 20.09
CA ILE A 236 12.91 15.92 19.81
C ILE A 236 11.96 16.23 20.97
N MET A 237 12.38 15.93 22.20
CA MET A 237 11.57 16.18 23.39
C MET A 237 11.31 17.66 23.64
N LYS A 238 12.31 18.51 23.46
CA LYS A 238 12.13 19.97 23.56
C LYS A 238 11.09 20.47 22.56
N CYS A 239 11.13 19.99 21.31
CA CYS A 239 10.14 20.35 20.30
C CYS A 239 8.73 19.86 20.67
N LEU A 240 8.58 18.61 21.11
CA LEU A 240 7.28 18.07 21.52
C LEU A 240 6.71 18.83 22.73
N GLN A 241 7.55 19.13 23.72
CA GLN A 241 7.16 19.93 24.89
C GLN A 241 6.77 21.36 24.50
N HIS A 242 7.51 21.99 23.59
CA HIS A 242 7.18 23.32 23.09
C HIS A 242 5.84 23.34 22.36
N VAL A 243 5.59 22.35 21.49
CA VAL A 243 4.31 22.22 20.79
C VAL A 243 3.17 21.92 21.77
N ALA A 244 3.38 21.00 22.71
CA ALA A 244 2.36 20.66 23.72
C ALA A 244 2.05 21.83 24.66
N GLY A 245 3.03 22.68 24.97
CA GLY A 245 2.87 23.83 25.85
C GLY A 245 2.10 25.00 25.25
N HIS A 246 1.87 25.03 23.94
CA HIS A 246 1.13 26.12 23.32
C HIS A 246 -0.38 26.02 23.62
N PRO A 247 -1.02 27.10 24.10
CA PRO A 247 -2.47 27.09 24.37
C PRO A 247 -3.26 26.67 23.13
N GLY A 248 -4.26 25.80 23.33
CA GLY A 248 -5.11 25.26 22.27
C GLY A 248 -4.53 24.08 21.50
N ASN A 249 -3.27 23.68 21.72
CA ASN A 249 -2.75 22.44 21.14
C ASN A 249 -3.18 21.21 21.96
N VAL A 250 -3.59 20.17 21.25
CA VAL A 250 -3.78 18.82 21.77
C VAL A 250 -2.85 17.92 20.97
N LEU A 251 -1.77 17.46 21.61
CA LEU A 251 -0.75 16.63 20.99
C LEU A 251 -1.02 15.15 21.24
N TRP A 252 -1.10 14.36 20.17
CA TRP A 252 -1.23 12.90 20.20
C TRP A 252 -0.01 12.25 19.56
N LEU A 253 0.62 11.32 20.27
CA LEU A 253 1.74 10.53 19.76
C LEU A 253 1.22 9.17 19.29
N LEU A 254 1.41 8.87 18.01
CA LEU A 254 1.13 7.57 17.42
C LEU A 254 2.40 6.73 17.43
N SER A 255 2.31 5.51 17.96
CA SER A 255 3.40 4.55 17.96
C SER A 255 2.88 3.13 17.84
N SER A 256 3.67 2.28 17.21
CA SER A 256 3.52 0.82 17.24
C SER A 256 4.15 0.19 18.50
N ALA A 257 4.90 0.97 19.28
CA ALA A 257 5.50 0.53 20.54
C ALA A 257 4.47 0.48 21.68
N THR A 258 4.76 -0.38 22.66
CA THR A 258 3.96 -0.50 23.88
C THR A 258 4.07 0.75 24.76
N PRO A 259 3.08 1.03 25.63
CA PRO A 259 3.15 2.15 26.57
C PRO A 259 4.40 2.12 27.46
N GLN A 260 4.89 0.92 27.82
CA GLN A 260 6.10 0.75 28.64
C GLN A 260 7.36 1.17 27.86
N GLU A 261 7.47 0.78 26.59
CA GLU A 261 8.57 1.19 25.71
C GLU A 261 8.56 2.70 25.53
N LEU A 262 7.39 3.31 25.30
CA LEU A 262 7.27 4.76 25.17
C LEU A 262 7.69 5.51 26.44
N LYS A 263 7.32 5.02 27.64
CA LYS A 263 7.79 5.59 28.91
C LYS A 263 9.29 5.48 29.08
N SER A 264 9.88 4.35 28.70
CA SER A 264 11.35 4.21 28.66
C SER A 264 11.99 5.19 27.66
N TRP A 265 11.22 5.61 26.66
CA TRP A 265 11.69 6.51 25.63
C TRP A 265 11.61 7.98 26.00
N PHE A 266 10.56 8.38 26.71
CA PHE A 266 10.25 9.78 26.95
C PHE A 266 10.32 10.20 28.41
N GLY A 267 10.47 9.25 29.33
CA GLY A 267 10.26 9.51 30.75
C GLY A 267 8.78 9.54 31.10
N GLU A 268 8.47 9.97 32.33
CA GLU A 268 7.09 10.26 32.75
C GLU A 268 6.54 11.55 32.14
#